data_AF-A0A0B7NVK0-F1
#
_entry.id   AF-A0A0B7NVK0-F1
#
_cell.length_a   1.000
_cell.length_b   1.000
_cell.length_c   1.000
_cell.angle_alpha   90.00
_cell.angle_beta   90.00
_cell.angle_gamma   90.00
#
_symmetry.space_group_name_H-M   'P 1'
#
loop_
_entity.id
_entity.type
_entity.pdbx_description
1 polymer ?
#
loop_
_entity_poly.entity_id
_entity_poly.type
_entity_poly.pdbx_seq_one_letter_code
_entity_poly.pdbx_strand_id
1 'polypeptide(L)'
;MERFDAINKMHIFVVPDGTAHGNDKLYQLRAFIDAYNEKLKEVVIPGKYLCVDESMNQWLGHGMPNLKKIPRKPHSIGQEWKTVADVNTCCIIRLDVTGDTLSKKFDRLVEPWFSLGRTVIADSWFGSPAMVRALKDVGLFSIMQVKKKRYWPRGMPMEDMVGSLGEEVGDVKVVKSRIDSVFIASLRDKKPRCVIANAESTTAGSTESRWIDGQMHTVTRPLVFEECEVNKGAVDTANNRRDKLPSFHDVMKSYNWEIRCLAFFLAVAEANAFSTYKYVEGEGAPHHFEFRWRLARSLLEHAELMRDGSLFDSPHFGSRTSTGRHEITSLGKLPSGDYRRLRCIICHKRTQNFCLCSSDYHPLVDEKEYDLQQVGNNVVTEEKKRLIHLSEDSDAQELDVIQELKIFRKVSAKIQPTTLSDLRLMSITEYLPEAAQ
;
A
#
# COMPACT_ATOMS: atom_id res chain seq x y z
N MET A 1 30.99 -7.16 -10.04
CA MET A 1 30.07 -6.14 -10.58
C MET A 1 29.24 -6.66 -11.74
N GLU A 2 29.85 -7.30 -12.75
CA GLU A 2 29.13 -7.80 -13.94
C GLU A 2 27.86 -8.62 -13.65
N ARG A 3 27.92 -9.57 -12.70
CA ARG A 3 26.74 -10.36 -12.30
C ARG A 3 25.61 -9.49 -11.71
N PHE A 4 25.96 -8.50 -10.89
CA PHE A 4 24.97 -7.60 -10.27
C PHE A 4 24.27 -6.75 -11.33
N ASP A 5 25.05 -6.19 -12.27
CA ASP A 5 24.51 -5.40 -13.37
C ASP A 5 23.66 -6.25 -14.33
N ALA A 6 24.08 -7.50 -14.59
CA ALA A 6 23.30 -8.45 -15.38
C ALA A 6 21.96 -8.78 -14.71
N ILE A 7 21.95 -9.06 -13.41
CA ILE A 7 20.71 -9.31 -12.65
C ILE A 7 19.78 -8.11 -12.72
N ASN A 8 20.29 -6.89 -12.49
CA ASN A 8 19.46 -5.68 -12.57
C ASN A 8 18.88 -5.43 -13.97
N LYS A 9 19.59 -5.82 -15.04
CA LYS A 9 19.11 -5.68 -16.42
C LYS A 9 18.07 -6.74 -16.81
N MET A 10 18.15 -7.92 -16.23
CA MET A 10 17.31 -9.08 -16.59
C MET A 10 16.16 -9.33 -15.62
N HIS A 11 16.04 -8.54 -14.55
CA HIS A 11 15.00 -8.73 -13.56
C HIS A 11 13.62 -8.44 -14.15
N ILE A 12 12.69 -9.36 -13.90
CA ILE A 12 11.28 -9.32 -14.31
C ILE A 12 10.43 -9.73 -13.11
N PHE A 13 9.25 -9.15 -12.95
CA PHE A 13 8.35 -9.53 -11.85
C PHE A 13 7.56 -10.80 -12.17
N VAL A 14 7.21 -10.98 -13.44
CA VAL A 14 6.54 -12.16 -13.97
C VAL A 14 7.12 -12.48 -15.35
N VAL A 15 6.91 -13.71 -15.81
CA VAL A 15 7.29 -14.11 -17.17
C VAL A 15 6.59 -13.18 -18.17
N PRO A 16 7.32 -12.55 -19.12
CA PRO A 16 6.72 -11.63 -20.07
C PRO A 16 5.61 -12.28 -20.90
N ASP A 17 4.47 -11.62 -20.97
CA ASP A 17 3.32 -12.01 -21.78
C ASP A 17 2.86 -10.82 -22.63
N GLY A 18 2.95 -10.98 -23.96
CA GLY A 18 2.58 -9.94 -24.92
C GLY A 18 1.08 -9.62 -24.93
N THR A 19 0.23 -10.60 -24.67
CA THR A 19 -1.23 -10.43 -24.60
C THR A 19 -1.59 -9.67 -23.33
N ALA A 20 -1.04 -10.09 -22.18
CA ALA A 20 -1.25 -9.39 -20.91
C ALA A 20 -0.74 -7.93 -20.99
N HIS A 21 0.43 -7.72 -21.59
CA HIS A 21 0.98 -6.38 -21.82
C HIS A 21 0.16 -5.53 -22.81
N GLY A 22 -0.51 -6.16 -23.77
CA GLY A 22 -1.44 -5.49 -24.68
C GLY A 22 -2.66 -4.93 -23.93
N ASN A 23 -3.18 -5.70 -22.97
CA ASN A 23 -4.36 -5.36 -22.18
C ASN A 23 -4.07 -4.40 -21.01
N ASP A 24 -2.93 -4.59 -20.34
CA ASP A 24 -2.54 -3.81 -19.17
C ASP A 24 -1.03 -3.58 -19.17
N LYS A 25 -0.62 -2.31 -19.31
CA LYS A 25 0.80 -1.93 -19.29
C LYS A 25 1.47 -2.15 -17.93
N LEU A 26 0.70 -2.30 -16.86
CA LEU A 26 1.17 -2.51 -15.49
C LEU A 26 1.04 -3.97 -15.04
N TYR A 27 0.67 -4.93 -15.91
CA TYR A 27 0.33 -6.30 -15.51
C TYR A 27 1.38 -6.99 -14.62
N GLN A 28 2.67 -6.79 -14.92
CA GLN A 28 3.76 -7.36 -14.12
C GLN A 28 3.76 -6.84 -12.69
N LEU A 29 3.51 -5.54 -12.52
CA LEU A 29 3.47 -4.90 -11.21
C LEU A 29 2.22 -5.31 -10.47
N ARG A 30 1.08 -5.45 -11.14
CA ARG A 30 -0.17 -5.90 -10.51
C ARG A 30 -0.01 -7.27 -9.88
N ALA A 31 0.57 -8.23 -10.60
CA ALA A 31 0.83 -9.55 -10.05
C ALA A 31 1.68 -9.48 -8.76
N PHE A 32 2.69 -8.59 -8.73
CA PHE A 32 3.50 -8.38 -7.53
C PHE A 32 2.73 -7.67 -6.40
N ILE A 33 1.93 -6.66 -6.73
CA ILE A 33 1.08 -5.93 -5.77
C ILE A 33 0.06 -6.87 -5.13
N ASP A 34 -0.57 -7.72 -5.92
CA ASP A 34 -1.54 -8.70 -5.44
C ASP A 34 -0.84 -9.70 -4.49
N ALA A 35 0.34 -10.21 -4.87
CA ALA A 35 1.12 -11.09 -4.01
C ALA A 35 1.56 -10.39 -2.71
N TYR A 36 1.97 -9.12 -2.78
CA TYR A 36 2.29 -8.30 -1.60
C TYR A 36 1.06 -8.14 -0.70
N ASN A 37 -0.06 -7.69 -1.26
CA ASN A 37 -1.28 -7.41 -0.53
C ASN A 37 -1.85 -8.67 0.14
N GLU A 38 -1.86 -9.82 -0.54
CA GLU A 38 -2.28 -11.08 0.06
C GLU A 38 -1.32 -11.54 1.16
N LYS A 39 -0.01 -11.41 0.96
CA LYS A 39 0.97 -11.76 2.01
C LYS A 39 0.79 -10.89 3.26
N LEU A 40 0.64 -9.58 3.09
CA LEU A 40 0.47 -8.66 4.22
C LEU A 40 -0.86 -8.91 4.95
N LYS A 41 -1.93 -9.24 4.22
CA LYS A 41 -3.21 -9.65 4.80
C LYS A 41 -3.10 -10.92 5.65
N GLU A 42 -2.26 -11.88 5.27
CA GLU A 42 -2.02 -13.11 6.03
C GLU A 42 -1.23 -12.87 7.32
N VAL A 43 -0.23 -11.98 7.29
CA VAL A 43 0.78 -11.87 8.37
C VAL A 43 0.62 -10.65 9.27
N VAL A 44 -0.19 -9.66 8.88
CA VAL A 44 -0.39 -8.43 9.65
C VAL A 44 -1.84 -8.26 10.05
N ILE A 45 -2.06 -8.15 11.36
CA ILE A 45 -3.33 -7.71 11.93
C ILE A 45 -3.16 -6.25 12.33
N PRO A 46 -3.75 -5.28 11.60
CA PRO A 46 -3.60 -3.88 11.94
C PRO A 46 -4.35 -3.51 13.23
N GLY A 47 -4.08 -2.32 13.76
CA GLY A 47 -4.77 -1.71 14.89
C GLY A 47 -6.09 -1.03 14.51
N LYS A 48 -6.72 -0.34 15.49
CA LYS A 48 -8.01 0.34 15.30
C LYS A 48 -7.99 1.31 14.12
N TYR A 49 -6.89 2.04 13.92
CA TYR A 49 -6.79 3.09 12.93
C TYR A 49 -5.97 2.68 11.72
N LEU A 50 -6.51 3.00 10.54
CA LEU A 50 -5.86 2.84 9.25
C LEU A 50 -5.67 4.22 8.63
N CYS A 51 -4.46 4.54 8.18
CA CYS A 51 -4.16 5.79 7.49
C CYS A 51 -4.10 5.56 5.99
N VAL A 52 -4.82 6.35 5.21
CA VAL A 52 -4.81 6.29 3.74
C VAL A 52 -4.28 7.61 3.18
N ASP A 53 -3.22 7.51 2.38
CA ASP A 53 -2.59 8.65 1.70
C ASP A 53 -1.86 8.14 0.43
N GLU A 54 -1.14 9.04 -0.24
CA GLU A 54 -0.34 8.75 -1.40
C GLU A 54 1.16 8.62 -1.10
N SER A 55 1.75 7.57 -1.69
CA SER A 55 3.18 7.40 -1.84
C SER A 55 3.62 7.74 -3.27
N MET A 56 4.81 8.31 -3.43
CA MET A 56 5.38 8.64 -4.75
C MET A 56 6.53 7.70 -5.07
N ASN A 57 6.48 7.06 -6.24
CA ASN A 57 7.61 6.38 -6.83
C ASN A 57 8.27 7.28 -7.87
N GLN A 58 9.36 7.96 -7.50
CA GLN A 58 10.00 8.95 -8.35
C GLN A 58 10.48 8.34 -9.67
N TRP A 59 10.26 9.03 -10.79
CA TRP A 59 10.80 8.65 -12.09
C TRP A 59 11.00 9.88 -12.97
N LEU A 60 12.20 10.00 -13.54
CA LEU A 60 12.57 11.09 -14.46
C LEU A 60 12.82 10.59 -15.88
N GLY A 61 12.75 9.27 -16.11
CA GLY A 61 12.94 8.67 -17.43
C GLY A 61 11.64 8.64 -18.25
N HIS A 62 11.68 7.89 -19.35
CA HIS A 62 10.54 7.70 -20.26
C HIS A 62 9.83 6.36 -20.00
N GLY A 63 8.65 6.18 -20.60
CA GLY A 63 7.97 4.88 -20.70
C GLY A 63 7.14 4.44 -19.49
N MET A 64 7.33 5.03 -18.30
CA MET A 64 6.53 4.69 -17.11
C MET A 64 5.05 5.06 -17.32
N PRO A 65 4.11 4.10 -17.22
CA PRO A 65 2.68 4.40 -17.29
C PRO A 65 2.21 5.24 -16.10
N ASN A 66 1.20 6.07 -16.31
CA ASN A 66 0.56 6.91 -15.29
C ASN A 66 1.53 7.86 -14.56
N LEU A 67 2.54 8.36 -15.28
CA LEU A 67 3.48 9.34 -14.76
C LEU A 67 2.76 10.65 -14.41
N LYS A 68 2.92 11.12 -13.16
CA LYS A 68 2.35 12.37 -12.66
C LYS A 68 3.45 13.35 -12.26
N LYS A 69 3.12 14.64 -12.38
CA LYS A 69 3.91 15.74 -11.81
C LYS A 69 3.14 16.38 -10.66
N ILE A 70 3.68 16.28 -9.45
CA ILE A 70 3.10 16.81 -8.21
C ILE A 70 4.13 17.73 -7.54
N PRO A 71 4.12 19.04 -7.85
CA PRO A 71 5.16 19.97 -7.41
C PRO A 71 5.37 20.05 -5.88
N ARG A 72 4.33 19.77 -5.10
CA ARG A 72 4.37 19.84 -3.62
C ARG A 72 5.13 18.69 -2.95
N LYS A 73 5.36 17.56 -3.63
CA LYS A 73 6.01 16.37 -3.04
C LYS A 73 7.53 16.49 -3.24
N PRO A 74 8.37 15.98 -2.30
CA PRO A 74 9.84 16.03 -2.42
C PRO A 74 10.34 15.43 -3.74
N HIS A 75 9.72 14.33 -4.15
CA HIS A 75 9.89 13.72 -5.47
C HIS A 75 8.72 14.12 -6.38
N SER A 76 8.89 15.23 -7.09
CA SER A 76 7.80 15.92 -7.79
C SER A 76 7.36 15.28 -9.11
N ILE A 77 8.08 14.27 -9.63
CA ILE A 77 7.75 13.57 -10.87
C ILE A 77 7.92 12.07 -10.64
N GLY A 78 6.88 11.30 -10.94
CA GLY A 78 6.86 9.86 -10.70
C GLY A 78 5.47 9.24 -10.82
N GLN A 79 5.36 7.96 -10.52
CA GLN A 79 4.08 7.26 -10.41
C GLN A 79 3.54 7.42 -8.98
N GLU A 80 2.27 7.79 -8.88
CA GLU A 80 1.58 7.92 -7.59
C GLU A 80 0.90 6.60 -7.22
N TRP A 81 1.06 6.21 -5.97
CA TRP A 81 0.52 4.99 -5.38
C TRP A 81 -0.45 5.38 -4.27
N LYS A 82 -1.62 4.74 -4.21
CA LYS A 82 -2.47 4.82 -3.02
C LYS A 82 -2.00 3.75 -2.04
N THR A 83 -1.84 4.14 -0.78
CA THR A 83 -1.30 3.25 0.23
C THR A 83 -2.15 3.30 1.49
N VAL A 84 -2.23 2.15 2.17
CA VAL A 84 -2.83 2.06 3.51
C VAL A 84 -1.74 1.68 4.48
N ALA A 85 -1.61 2.44 5.57
CA ALA A 85 -0.72 2.13 6.67
C ALA A 85 -1.50 1.78 7.94
N ASP A 86 -1.00 0.80 8.68
CA ASP A 86 -1.38 0.61 10.08
C ASP A 86 -0.82 1.76 10.90
N VAL A 87 -1.65 2.44 11.70
CA VAL A 87 -1.20 3.62 12.43
C VAL A 87 -0.25 3.28 13.58
N ASN A 88 -0.47 2.14 14.24
CA ASN A 88 0.33 1.75 15.41
C ASN A 88 1.80 1.50 15.04
N THR A 89 2.03 0.77 13.95
CA THR A 89 3.38 0.42 13.49
C THR A 89 3.93 1.41 12.47
N CYS A 90 3.05 2.13 11.75
CA CYS A 90 3.34 2.86 10.51
C CYS A 90 3.85 1.94 9.38
N CYS A 91 3.48 0.66 9.37
CA CYS A 91 3.74 -0.21 8.22
C CYS A 91 2.75 0.07 7.10
N ILE A 92 3.21 0.16 5.85
CA ILE A 92 2.34 0.16 4.67
C ILE A 92 1.85 -1.27 4.44
N ILE A 93 0.59 -1.53 4.74
CA ILE A 93 0.00 -2.87 4.72
C ILE A 93 -0.79 -3.16 3.44
N ARG A 94 -1.03 -2.13 2.60
CA ARG A 94 -1.62 -2.30 1.28
C ARG A 94 -1.17 -1.23 0.29
N LEU A 95 -1.04 -1.64 -0.97
CA LEU A 95 -0.60 -0.81 -2.09
C LEU A 95 -1.59 -0.94 -3.25
N ASP A 96 -1.82 0.16 -3.97
CA ASP A 96 -2.45 0.17 -5.28
C ASP A 96 -1.86 1.28 -6.16
N VAL A 97 -1.83 1.07 -7.49
CA VAL A 97 -1.28 2.03 -8.45
C VAL A 97 -2.40 2.92 -8.99
N THR A 98 -2.17 4.24 -9.00
CA THR A 98 -3.15 5.20 -9.52
C THR A 98 -3.10 5.31 -11.05
N GLY A 99 -4.21 5.79 -11.63
CA GLY A 99 -4.27 6.27 -13.02
C GLY A 99 -4.74 5.24 -14.04
N ASP A 100 -5.24 4.08 -13.61
CA ASP A 100 -5.78 3.09 -14.53
C ASP A 100 -7.29 3.25 -14.75
N THR A 101 -7.75 2.93 -15.96
CA THR A 101 -9.16 2.69 -16.27
C THR A 101 -9.77 1.57 -15.42
N LEU A 102 -8.94 0.64 -14.92
CA LEU A 102 -9.35 -0.54 -14.17
C LEU A 102 -9.31 -0.36 -12.63
N SER A 103 -8.63 0.67 -12.09
CA SER A 103 -8.28 0.74 -10.64
C SER A 103 -8.95 1.87 -9.84
N LYS A 104 -10.06 2.46 -10.30
CA LYS A 104 -10.73 3.59 -9.60
C LYS A 104 -11.39 3.27 -8.24
N LYS A 105 -11.04 2.17 -7.57
CA LYS A 105 -11.81 1.62 -6.44
C LYS A 105 -11.09 1.85 -5.11
N PHE A 106 -11.45 2.92 -4.40
CA PHE A 106 -11.05 3.14 -3.00
C PHE A 106 -11.38 1.93 -2.12
N ASP A 107 -12.49 1.26 -2.40
CA ASP A 107 -12.95 0.06 -1.70
C ASP A 107 -11.90 -1.05 -1.70
N ARG A 108 -11.18 -1.24 -2.81
CA ARG A 108 -10.15 -2.27 -2.90
C ARG A 108 -9.02 -2.03 -1.91
N LEU A 109 -8.76 -0.79 -1.50
CA LEU A 109 -7.71 -0.47 -0.51
C LEU A 109 -8.10 -0.86 0.90
N VAL A 110 -9.39 -0.89 1.24
CA VAL A 110 -9.84 -1.14 2.63
C VAL A 110 -10.70 -2.39 2.77
N GLU A 111 -11.04 -3.04 1.65
CA GLU A 111 -11.81 -4.29 1.56
C GLU A 111 -11.40 -5.36 2.58
N PRO A 112 -10.10 -5.64 2.81
CA PRO A 112 -9.71 -6.70 3.74
C PRO A 112 -10.20 -6.49 5.18
N TRP A 113 -10.64 -5.28 5.52
CA TRP A 113 -11.09 -4.92 6.86
C TRP A 113 -12.57 -4.57 6.95
N PHE A 114 -13.35 -4.85 5.91
CA PHE A 114 -14.80 -4.70 5.97
C PHE A 114 -15.38 -5.46 7.15
N SER A 115 -16.37 -4.85 7.81
CA SER A 115 -17.06 -5.36 9.00
C SER A 115 -16.19 -5.58 10.25
N LEU A 116 -14.92 -5.15 10.24
CA LEU A 116 -14.03 -5.27 11.41
C LEU A 116 -14.05 -4.04 12.33
N GLY A 117 -14.88 -3.04 12.04
CA GLY A 117 -15.07 -1.87 12.91
C GLY A 117 -13.83 -0.96 13.03
N ARG A 118 -12.93 -0.96 12.04
CA ARG A 118 -11.75 -0.10 12.02
C ARG A 118 -12.09 1.32 11.58
N THR A 119 -11.27 2.30 11.99
CA THR A 119 -11.41 3.71 11.61
C THR A 119 -10.40 4.09 10.54
N VAL A 120 -10.89 4.51 9.38
CA VAL A 120 -10.09 5.01 8.26
C VAL A 120 -9.86 6.51 8.41
N ILE A 121 -8.60 6.90 8.50
CA ILE A 121 -8.13 8.29 8.52
C ILE A 121 -7.60 8.63 7.15
N ALA A 122 -8.20 9.61 6.49
CA ALA A 122 -7.82 9.97 5.13
C ALA A 122 -7.80 11.48 4.91
N ASP A 123 -7.05 11.91 3.89
CA ASP A 123 -6.92 13.31 3.55
C ASP A 123 -8.16 13.86 2.82
N SER A 124 -8.06 15.13 2.42
CA SER A 124 -9.14 15.84 1.73
C SER A 124 -9.49 15.32 0.34
N TRP A 125 -8.66 14.46 -0.26
CA TRP A 125 -8.99 13.82 -1.52
C TRP A 125 -10.13 12.81 -1.37
N PHE A 126 -10.25 12.18 -0.21
CA PHE A 126 -11.27 11.16 0.09
C PHE A 126 -12.49 11.72 0.82
N GLY A 127 -12.39 12.91 1.40
CA GLY A 127 -13.42 13.48 2.26
C GLY A 127 -14.69 13.92 1.55
N SER A 128 -15.71 13.04 1.55
CA SER A 128 -17.07 13.37 1.14
C SER A 128 -18.14 12.68 2.00
N PRO A 129 -19.36 13.25 2.12
CA PRO A 129 -20.45 12.61 2.85
C PRO A 129 -20.87 11.27 2.25
N ALA A 130 -20.67 11.08 0.95
CA ALA A 130 -21.03 9.85 0.31
C ALA A 130 -19.99 8.76 0.60
N MET A 131 -18.69 9.10 0.57
CA MET A 131 -17.62 8.19 0.96
C MET A 131 -17.75 7.70 2.40
N VAL A 132 -17.98 8.63 3.35
CA VAL A 132 -18.14 8.28 4.77
C VAL A 132 -19.33 7.34 5.00
N ARG A 133 -20.46 7.56 4.32
CA ARG A 133 -21.62 6.65 4.40
C ARG A 133 -21.31 5.29 3.78
N ALA A 134 -20.59 5.29 2.67
CA ALA A 134 -20.32 4.07 1.95
C ALA A 134 -19.32 3.18 2.73
N LEU A 135 -18.34 3.78 3.42
CA LEU A 135 -17.50 3.09 4.41
C LEU A 135 -18.32 2.56 5.61
N LYS A 136 -19.27 3.37 6.10
CA LYS A 136 -20.19 2.93 7.16
C LYS A 136 -21.00 1.69 6.75
N ASP A 137 -21.49 1.66 5.51
CA ASP A 137 -22.29 0.56 4.97
C ASP A 137 -21.52 -0.77 4.88
N VAL A 138 -20.19 -0.72 4.81
CA VAL A 138 -19.30 -1.90 4.85
C VAL A 138 -18.67 -2.13 6.23
N GLY A 139 -19.22 -1.52 7.29
CA GLY A 139 -18.79 -1.75 8.67
C GLY A 139 -17.46 -1.11 9.04
N LEU A 140 -17.10 0.00 8.39
CA LEU A 140 -15.94 0.83 8.72
C LEU A 140 -16.36 2.20 9.29
N PHE A 141 -15.53 2.71 10.18
CA PHE A 141 -15.57 4.08 10.66
C PHE A 141 -14.58 4.93 9.86
N SER A 142 -14.73 6.25 9.90
CA SER A 142 -13.88 7.16 9.15
C SER A 142 -13.85 8.55 9.72
N ILE A 143 -12.70 9.20 9.56
CA ILE A 143 -12.46 10.61 9.80
C ILE A 143 -11.66 11.14 8.61
N MET A 144 -12.23 12.09 7.87
CA MET A 144 -11.62 12.60 6.65
C MET A 144 -11.56 14.11 6.66
N GLN A 145 -10.46 14.69 6.20
CA GLN A 145 -10.36 16.15 6.05
C GLN A 145 -11.28 16.64 4.94
N VAL A 146 -11.75 17.88 5.03
CA VAL A 146 -12.55 18.53 3.98
C VAL A 146 -11.93 19.88 3.65
N LYS A 147 -11.68 20.14 2.36
CA LYS A 147 -11.11 21.42 1.88
C LYS A 147 -11.92 22.12 0.79
N LYS A 148 -12.65 21.38 -0.06
CA LYS A 148 -13.37 21.96 -1.20
C LYS A 148 -14.85 22.18 -0.90
N LYS A 149 -15.39 23.30 -1.41
CA LYS A 149 -16.78 23.71 -1.21
C LYS A 149 -17.85 22.70 -1.68
N ARG A 150 -17.55 21.97 -2.73
CA ARG A 150 -18.50 20.99 -3.30
C ARG A 150 -18.76 19.76 -2.42
N TYR A 151 -17.89 19.47 -1.45
CA TYR A 151 -18.03 18.30 -0.58
C TYR A 151 -18.80 18.61 0.72
N TRP A 152 -19.35 19.83 0.83
CA TRP A 152 -20.21 20.19 1.95
C TRP A 152 -21.62 19.56 1.81
N PRO A 153 -22.31 19.25 2.92
CA PRO A 153 -23.65 18.69 2.90
C PRO A 153 -24.62 19.63 2.19
N ARG A 154 -25.51 19.06 1.38
CA ARG A 154 -26.60 19.81 0.75
C ARG A 154 -27.52 20.38 1.83
N GLY A 155 -27.90 21.66 1.71
CA GLY A 155 -28.76 22.36 2.67
C GLY A 155 -28.01 23.13 3.77
N MET A 156 -26.69 23.25 3.66
CA MET A 156 -25.93 24.25 4.44
C MET A 156 -26.27 25.69 4.00
N PRO A 157 -26.07 26.70 4.87
CA PRO A 157 -26.06 28.11 4.48
C PRO A 157 -25.14 28.36 3.29
N MET A 158 -25.28 29.52 2.63
CA MET A 158 -24.46 29.86 1.46
C MET A 158 -22.95 29.89 1.80
N GLU A 159 -22.60 30.10 3.07
CA GLU A 159 -21.24 29.92 3.59
C GLU A 159 -20.90 28.45 3.86
N ASP A 160 -19.65 28.05 3.55
CA ASP A 160 -19.16 26.75 4.00
C ASP A 160 -18.97 26.68 5.53
N MET A 161 -18.84 25.48 6.10
CA MET A 161 -18.70 25.35 7.57
C MET A 161 -17.50 26.13 8.11
N VAL A 162 -16.43 26.28 7.31
CA VAL A 162 -15.27 27.11 7.67
C VAL A 162 -15.62 28.60 7.70
N GLY A 163 -16.44 29.07 6.76
CA GLY A 163 -16.99 30.42 6.73
C GLY A 163 -17.97 30.70 7.87
N SER A 164 -18.67 29.67 8.37
CA SER A 164 -19.59 29.79 9.52
C SER A 164 -18.92 29.86 10.89
N LEU A 165 -17.60 29.66 10.96
CA LEU A 165 -16.83 29.80 12.19
C LEU A 165 -16.86 31.28 12.66
N GLY A 166 -16.94 31.50 13.98
CA GLY A 166 -16.71 32.79 14.61
C GLY A 166 -15.25 33.24 14.50
N GLU A 167 -14.97 34.50 14.81
CA GLU A 167 -13.61 35.07 14.68
C GLU A 167 -12.63 34.53 15.73
N GLU A 168 -13.14 34.07 16.88
CA GLU A 168 -12.32 33.59 17.99
C GLU A 168 -11.61 32.28 17.67
N VAL A 169 -10.30 32.24 17.94
CA VAL A 169 -9.50 31.01 17.90
C VAL A 169 -10.10 30.02 18.90
N GLY A 170 -10.37 28.81 18.43
CA GLY A 170 -11.04 27.76 19.20
C GLY A 170 -12.55 27.68 18.96
N ASP A 171 -13.16 28.58 18.18
CA ASP A 171 -14.56 28.40 17.78
C ASP A 171 -14.73 27.06 17.01
N VAL A 172 -15.81 26.37 17.33
CA VAL A 172 -16.16 25.07 16.78
C VAL A 172 -17.57 25.12 16.25
N LYS A 173 -17.76 24.66 15.00
CA LYS A 173 -19.08 24.43 14.42
C LYS A 173 -19.23 22.96 14.09
N VAL A 174 -20.34 22.37 14.51
CA VAL A 174 -20.66 20.96 14.25
C VAL A 174 -22.05 20.89 13.64
N VAL A 175 -22.17 20.14 12.55
CA VAL A 175 -23.46 19.78 11.99
C VAL A 175 -23.54 18.25 11.92
N LYS A 176 -24.56 17.72 12.58
CA LYS A 176 -24.90 16.29 12.56
C LYS A 176 -26.00 16.03 11.54
N SER A 177 -25.86 14.94 10.81
CA SER A 177 -26.93 14.40 9.97
C SER A 177 -28.14 14.03 10.84
N ARG A 178 -29.34 14.21 10.29
CA ARG A 178 -30.60 13.83 10.96
C ARG A 178 -31.01 12.38 10.69
N ILE A 179 -30.36 11.72 9.73
CA ILE A 179 -30.76 10.41 9.20
C ILE A 179 -29.73 9.32 9.47
N ASP A 180 -28.51 9.70 9.87
CA ASP A 180 -27.42 8.77 10.14
C ASP A 180 -26.43 9.38 11.15
N SER A 181 -25.36 8.65 11.45
CA SER A 181 -24.32 9.06 12.41
C SER A 181 -23.22 9.92 11.78
N VAL A 182 -23.39 10.40 10.54
CA VAL A 182 -22.40 11.25 9.89
C VAL A 182 -22.50 12.67 10.43
N PHE A 183 -21.37 13.28 10.69
CA PHE A 183 -21.29 14.67 11.08
C PHE A 183 -20.10 15.37 10.43
N ILE A 184 -20.15 16.69 10.41
CA ILE A 184 -19.06 17.55 10.00
C ILE A 184 -18.73 18.48 11.14
N ALA A 185 -17.43 18.65 11.40
CA ALA A 185 -16.92 19.57 12.39
C ALA A 185 -15.91 20.51 11.74
N SER A 186 -16.00 21.80 12.05
CA SER A 186 -15.00 22.82 11.72
C SER A 186 -14.43 23.43 12.99
N LEU A 187 -13.14 23.76 12.97
CA LEU A 187 -12.39 24.35 14.08
C LEU A 187 -11.61 25.57 13.58
N ARG A 188 -11.75 26.70 14.28
CA ARG A 188 -10.90 27.87 14.10
C ARG A 188 -9.55 27.65 14.78
N ASP A 189 -8.58 27.17 14.02
CA ASP A 189 -7.17 27.12 14.40
C ASP A 189 -6.38 28.15 13.55
N LYS A 190 -5.04 28.20 13.65
CA LYS A 190 -4.18 29.07 12.83
C LYS A 190 -4.55 29.05 11.34
N LYS A 191 -4.90 27.85 10.86
CA LYS A 191 -5.62 27.67 9.60
C LYS A 191 -6.92 26.96 9.94
N PRO A 192 -8.09 27.45 9.49
CA PRO A 192 -9.35 26.76 9.72
C PRO A 192 -9.27 25.32 9.22
N ARG A 193 -9.77 24.39 10.03
CA ARG A 193 -9.79 22.97 9.70
C ARG A 193 -11.22 22.48 9.64
N CYS A 194 -11.44 21.49 8.80
CA CYS A 194 -12.71 20.79 8.74
C CYS A 194 -12.51 19.30 8.54
N VAL A 195 -13.32 18.51 9.23
CA VAL A 195 -13.41 17.06 9.07
C VAL A 195 -14.86 16.63 8.87
N ILE A 196 -15.04 15.55 8.11
CA ILE A 196 -16.27 14.78 8.04
C ILE A 196 -16.01 13.40 8.61
N ALA A 197 -16.92 12.90 9.45
CA ALA A 197 -16.72 11.67 10.17
C ALA A 197 -18.04 10.94 10.48
N ASN A 198 -17.95 9.63 10.66
CA ASN A 198 -18.97 8.80 11.32
C ASN A 198 -18.41 8.14 12.60
N ALA A 199 -17.27 8.64 13.08
CA ALA A 199 -16.46 8.10 14.16
C ALA A 199 -16.10 9.20 15.16
N GLU A 200 -15.76 8.79 16.37
CA GLU A 200 -15.28 9.66 17.46
C GLU A 200 -16.30 10.72 17.93
N SER A 201 -15.91 11.46 18.98
CA SER A 201 -16.76 12.43 19.65
C SER A 201 -16.45 13.86 19.22
N THR A 202 -17.48 14.71 19.24
CA THR A 202 -17.36 16.17 19.08
C THR A 202 -17.29 16.90 20.42
N THR A 203 -17.18 16.17 21.53
CA THR A 203 -16.95 16.76 22.86
C THR A 203 -15.56 17.37 22.95
N ALA A 204 -15.40 18.33 23.87
CA ALA A 204 -14.11 18.91 24.20
C ALA A 204 -13.10 17.79 24.56
N GLY A 205 -11.96 17.81 23.90
CA GLY A 205 -10.80 16.97 24.17
C GLY A 205 -9.71 17.75 24.88
N SER A 206 -8.46 17.52 24.48
CA SER A 206 -7.30 18.22 25.05
C SER A 206 -7.27 19.73 24.74
N THR A 207 -6.64 20.46 25.65
CA THR A 207 -6.39 21.90 25.52
C THR A 207 -4.90 22.12 25.27
N GLU A 208 -4.57 22.87 24.22
CA GLU A 208 -3.20 23.18 23.85
C GLU A 208 -2.99 24.70 23.72
N SER A 209 -1.84 25.19 24.19
CA SER A 209 -1.40 26.55 23.91
C SER A 209 -0.74 26.63 22.53
N ARG A 210 -1.26 27.50 21.66
CA ARG A 210 -0.74 27.75 20.32
C ARG A 210 -0.34 29.20 20.17
N TRP A 211 0.83 29.41 19.55
CA TRP A 211 1.24 30.73 19.09
C TRP A 211 0.60 31.04 17.73
N ILE A 212 -0.31 32.01 17.69
CA ILE A 212 -1.06 32.43 16.50
C ILE A 212 -0.99 33.95 16.44
N ASP A 213 -0.62 34.49 15.28
CA ASP A 213 -0.57 35.94 15.01
C ASP A 213 0.14 36.80 16.07
N GLY A 214 1.21 36.25 16.65
CA GLY A 214 2.04 36.95 17.63
C GLY A 214 1.53 36.88 19.07
N GLN A 215 0.47 36.11 19.32
CA GLN A 215 -0.12 35.91 20.65
C GLN A 215 -0.27 34.43 20.99
N MET A 216 -0.30 34.13 22.28
CA MET A 216 -0.55 32.78 22.77
C MET A 216 -2.06 32.60 22.99
N HIS A 217 -2.65 31.66 22.26
CA HIS A 217 -4.05 31.26 22.39
C HIS A 217 -4.15 29.88 23.03
N THR A 218 -5.08 29.72 23.95
CA THR A 218 -5.43 28.42 24.53
C THR A 218 -6.59 27.83 23.74
N VAL A 219 -6.37 26.69 23.08
CA VAL A 219 -7.35 26.09 22.17
C VAL A 219 -7.76 24.72 22.67
N THR A 220 -9.02 24.56 23.02
CA THR A 220 -9.62 23.25 23.30
C THR A 220 -10.13 22.63 22.01
N ARG A 221 -9.60 21.47 21.64
CA ARG A 221 -9.97 20.80 20.38
C ARG A 221 -11.02 19.73 20.65
N PRO A 222 -12.04 19.58 19.78
CA PRO A 222 -12.90 18.40 19.83
C PRO A 222 -12.09 17.12 19.58
N LEU A 223 -12.47 16.03 20.25
CA LEU A 223 -11.75 14.73 20.17
C LEU A 223 -11.57 14.22 18.72
N VAL A 224 -12.56 14.40 17.84
CA VAL A 224 -12.45 14.02 16.42
C VAL A 224 -11.25 14.69 15.71
N PHE A 225 -10.89 15.92 16.09
CA PHE A 225 -9.72 16.58 15.53
C PHE A 225 -8.42 16.05 16.13
N GLU A 226 -8.41 15.76 17.43
CA GLU A 226 -7.25 15.14 18.10
C GLU A 226 -6.94 13.78 17.45
N GLU A 227 -7.94 12.93 17.31
CA GLU A 227 -7.84 11.63 16.66
C GLU A 227 -7.40 11.74 15.20
N CYS A 228 -7.95 12.70 14.43
CA CYS A 228 -7.48 12.93 13.07
C CYS A 228 -6.01 13.34 13.02
N GLU A 229 -5.57 14.21 13.92
CA GLU A 229 -4.20 14.74 13.91
C GLU A 229 -3.16 13.72 14.33
N VAL A 230 -3.46 12.91 15.35
CA VAL A 230 -2.56 11.85 15.83
C VAL A 230 -2.39 10.77 14.77
N ASN A 231 -3.47 10.39 14.08
CA ASN A 231 -3.47 9.18 13.27
C ASN A 231 -3.18 9.41 11.77
N LYS A 232 -3.26 10.64 11.25
CA LYS A 232 -3.06 10.91 9.80
C LYS A 232 -1.61 10.79 9.30
N GLY A 233 -0.63 10.72 10.20
CA GLY A 233 0.80 10.81 9.84
C GLY A 233 1.48 9.49 9.51
N ALA A 234 0.77 8.35 9.53
CA ALA A 234 1.41 7.04 9.43
C ALA A 234 2.01 6.76 8.05
N VAL A 235 1.30 7.08 6.96
CA VAL A 235 1.84 6.92 5.59
C VAL A 235 3.02 7.88 5.36
N ASP A 236 2.93 9.13 5.80
CA ASP A 236 4.04 10.08 5.72
C ASP A 236 5.26 9.60 6.51
N THR A 237 5.04 9.00 7.68
CA THR A 237 6.12 8.40 8.48
C THR A 237 6.78 7.22 7.74
N ALA A 238 5.99 6.36 7.10
CA ALA A 238 6.50 5.26 6.29
C ALA A 238 7.29 5.76 5.06
N ASN A 239 6.75 6.75 4.36
CA ASN A 239 7.43 7.42 3.23
C ASN A 239 8.77 8.03 3.68
N ASN A 240 8.79 8.74 4.81
CA ASN A 240 10.00 9.32 5.37
C ASN A 240 11.05 8.25 5.74
N ARG A 241 10.63 7.10 6.29
CA ARG A 241 11.55 5.98 6.57
C ARG A 241 12.14 5.43 5.27
N ARG A 242 11.30 5.20 4.27
CA ARG A 242 11.69 4.69 2.95
C ARG A 242 12.70 5.61 2.24
N ASP A 243 12.42 6.91 2.24
CA ASP A 243 13.15 7.90 1.41
C ASP A 243 14.40 8.46 2.13
N LYS A 244 14.61 8.14 3.42
CA LYS A 244 15.84 8.49 4.15
C LYS A 244 17.07 7.83 3.55
N LEU A 245 18.15 8.60 3.45
CA LEU A 245 19.44 8.11 2.96
C LEU A 245 20.09 7.10 3.93
N PRO A 246 20.72 6.01 3.41
CA PRO A 246 20.73 5.62 2.00
C PRO A 246 19.38 5.02 1.57
N SER A 247 18.76 5.54 0.51
CA SER A 247 17.49 5.02 -0.01
C SER A 247 17.72 4.05 -1.18
N PHE A 248 16.85 3.07 -1.38
CA PHE A 248 16.96 2.18 -2.55
C PHE A 248 16.82 2.93 -3.87
N HIS A 249 16.01 3.99 -3.90
CA HIS A 249 15.85 4.86 -5.06
C HIS A 249 17.15 5.56 -5.46
N ASP A 250 18.01 5.90 -4.51
CA ASP A 250 19.29 6.54 -4.79
C ASP A 250 20.38 5.53 -5.17
N VAL A 251 20.31 4.32 -4.60
CA VAL A 251 21.31 3.25 -4.83
C VAL A 251 21.03 2.47 -6.11
N MET A 252 19.77 2.13 -6.39
CA MET A 252 19.34 1.37 -7.58
C MET A 252 19.03 2.31 -8.75
N LYS A 253 20.06 2.93 -9.31
CA LYS A 253 19.94 3.77 -10.51
C LYS A 253 19.66 2.89 -11.73
N SER A 254 18.58 3.19 -12.45
CA SER A 254 18.17 2.42 -13.63
C SER A 254 17.51 3.32 -14.67
N TYR A 255 17.63 2.93 -15.95
CA TYR A 255 16.88 3.50 -17.08
C TYR A 255 15.60 2.70 -17.40
N ASN A 256 15.35 1.63 -16.66
CA ASN A 256 14.14 0.81 -16.74
C ASN A 256 13.23 1.16 -15.53
N TRP A 257 11.98 1.51 -15.82
CA TRP A 257 11.03 2.01 -14.83
C TRP A 257 10.45 0.88 -13.97
N GLU A 258 10.44 -0.36 -14.46
CA GLU A 258 10.06 -1.55 -13.72
C GLU A 258 11.06 -1.84 -12.59
N ILE A 259 12.38 -1.69 -12.85
CA ILE A 259 13.42 -1.75 -11.81
C ILE A 259 13.25 -0.62 -10.79
N ARG A 260 12.73 0.54 -11.22
CA ARG A 260 12.40 1.62 -10.29
C ARG A 260 11.28 1.21 -9.32
N CYS A 261 10.27 0.50 -9.81
CA CYS A 261 9.23 -0.08 -8.97
C CYS A 261 9.77 -1.18 -8.04
N LEU A 262 10.75 -1.98 -8.48
CA LEU A 262 11.42 -2.95 -7.59
C LEU A 262 12.09 -2.23 -6.42
N ALA A 263 12.82 -1.16 -6.71
CA ALA A 263 13.45 -0.34 -5.67
C ALA A 263 12.41 0.25 -4.70
N PHE A 264 11.23 0.65 -5.20
CA PHE A 264 10.12 1.09 -4.34
C PHE A 264 9.63 -0.03 -3.41
N PHE A 265 9.37 -1.24 -3.94
CA PHE A 265 8.91 -2.37 -3.14
C PHE A 265 9.92 -2.79 -2.07
N LEU A 266 11.20 -2.89 -2.43
CA LEU A 266 12.27 -3.20 -1.47
C LEU A 266 12.35 -2.16 -0.36
N ALA A 267 12.19 -0.88 -0.71
CA ALA A 267 12.23 0.18 0.27
C ALA A 267 11.00 0.19 1.19
N VAL A 268 9.81 -0.15 0.68
CA VAL A 268 8.61 -0.35 1.52
C VAL A 268 8.79 -1.56 2.44
N ALA A 269 9.30 -2.69 1.93
CA ALA A 269 9.54 -3.88 2.74
C ALA A 269 10.56 -3.63 3.85
N GLU A 270 11.65 -2.92 3.54
CA GLU A 270 12.67 -2.51 4.52
C GLU A 270 12.09 -1.56 5.57
N ALA A 271 11.34 -0.54 5.14
CA ALA A 271 10.70 0.40 6.05
C ALA A 271 9.69 -0.32 6.97
N ASN A 272 8.90 -1.25 6.45
CA ASN A 272 7.99 -2.08 7.25
C ASN A 272 8.73 -2.97 8.24
N ALA A 273 9.82 -3.61 7.83
CA ALA A 273 10.65 -4.43 8.71
C ALA A 273 11.22 -3.61 9.87
N PHE A 274 11.77 -2.42 9.57
CA PHE A 274 12.25 -1.50 10.60
C PHE A 274 11.12 -1.01 11.52
N SER A 275 9.96 -0.68 10.94
CA SER A 275 8.78 -0.20 11.67
C SER A 275 8.28 -1.26 12.66
N THR A 276 8.22 -2.51 12.21
CA THR A 276 7.83 -3.68 13.02
C THR A 276 8.86 -3.94 14.12
N TYR A 277 10.16 -3.95 13.79
CA TYR A 277 11.22 -4.11 14.77
C TYR A 277 11.16 -3.04 15.85
N LYS A 278 10.99 -1.77 15.45
CA LYS A 278 10.87 -0.64 16.37
C LYS A 278 9.62 -0.75 17.25
N TYR A 279 8.51 -1.23 16.69
CA TYR A 279 7.28 -1.41 17.46
C TYR A 279 7.44 -2.48 18.54
N VAL A 280 8.13 -3.58 18.24
CA VAL A 280 8.36 -4.69 19.19
C VAL A 280 9.39 -4.33 20.26
N GLU A 281 10.52 -3.72 19.87
CA GLU A 281 11.63 -3.43 20.78
C GLU A 281 11.47 -2.11 21.54
N GLY A 282 10.56 -1.24 21.11
CA GLY A 282 10.30 0.05 21.74
C GLY A 282 11.55 0.95 21.77
N GLU A 283 11.91 1.44 22.97
CA GLU A 283 13.07 2.31 23.18
C GLU A 283 14.41 1.61 22.97
N GLY A 284 14.46 0.28 23.02
CA GLY A 284 15.66 -0.51 22.75
C GLY A 284 16.00 -0.64 21.27
N ALA A 285 15.12 -0.18 20.37
CA ALA A 285 15.32 -0.29 18.93
C ALA A 285 16.51 0.54 18.46
N PRO A 286 17.39 -0.01 17.60
CA PRO A 286 18.52 0.74 17.07
C PRO A 286 18.04 1.85 16.15
N HIS A 287 18.92 2.81 15.87
CA HIS A 287 18.66 3.80 14.84
C HIS A 287 18.51 3.11 13.46
N HIS A 288 17.72 3.70 12.58
CA HIS A 288 17.35 3.09 11.28
C HIS A 288 18.59 2.72 10.43
N PHE A 289 19.65 3.53 10.47
CA PHE A 289 20.90 3.23 9.79
C PHE A 289 21.56 1.93 10.29
N GLU A 290 21.61 1.75 11.61
CA GLU A 290 22.17 0.54 12.21
C GLU A 290 21.30 -0.68 11.90
N PHE A 291 19.97 -0.54 11.93
CA PHE A 291 19.05 -1.59 11.50
C PHE A 291 19.35 -2.04 10.06
N ARG A 292 19.51 -1.10 9.12
CA ARG A 292 19.87 -1.40 7.72
C ARG A 292 21.19 -2.13 7.60
N TRP A 293 22.20 -1.72 8.37
CA TRP A 293 23.49 -2.39 8.39
C TRP A 293 23.38 -3.84 8.88
N ARG A 294 22.65 -4.07 9.97
CA ARG A 294 22.39 -5.41 10.52
C ARG A 294 21.62 -6.28 9.51
N LEU A 295 20.61 -5.71 8.86
CA LEU A 295 19.83 -6.39 7.81
C LEU A 295 20.72 -6.78 6.62
N ALA A 296 21.52 -5.85 6.11
CA ALA A 296 22.42 -6.10 4.99
C ALA A 296 23.43 -7.22 5.33
N ARG A 297 24.03 -7.18 6.53
CA ARG A 297 24.95 -8.23 6.98
C ARG A 297 24.26 -9.59 7.06
N SER A 298 23.06 -9.65 7.64
CA SER A 298 22.29 -10.90 7.77
C SER A 298 21.92 -11.50 6.40
N LEU A 299 21.59 -10.66 5.41
CA LEU A 299 21.32 -11.10 4.04
C LEU A 299 22.57 -11.63 3.32
N LEU A 300 23.73 -11.01 3.55
CA LEU A 300 25.01 -11.47 2.99
C LEU A 300 25.44 -12.81 3.58
N GLU A 301 25.37 -12.95 4.91
CA GLU A 301 25.64 -14.20 5.62
C GLU A 301 24.71 -15.31 5.12
N HIS A 302 23.41 -15.03 4.96
CA HIS A 302 22.48 -16.00 4.38
C HIS A 302 22.84 -16.40 2.94
N ALA A 303 23.26 -15.45 2.10
CA ALA A 303 23.69 -15.74 0.74
C ALA A 303 24.98 -16.57 0.67
N GLU A 304 25.89 -16.38 1.61
CA GLU A 304 27.09 -17.23 1.79
C GLU A 304 26.72 -18.66 2.13
N LEU A 305 25.87 -18.86 3.14
CA LEU A 305 25.37 -20.18 3.52
C LEU A 305 24.67 -20.92 2.36
N MET A 306 23.92 -20.18 1.54
CA MET A 306 23.26 -20.73 0.35
C MET A 306 24.25 -21.14 -0.74
N ARG A 307 25.40 -20.46 -0.88
CA ARG A 307 26.45 -20.82 -1.85
C ARG A 307 27.25 -22.04 -1.40
N ASP A 308 27.53 -22.12 -0.11
CA ASP A 308 28.36 -23.17 0.47
C ASP A 308 27.59 -24.49 0.67
N GLY A 309 26.27 -24.48 0.45
CA GLY A 309 25.39 -25.64 0.61
C GLY A 309 25.12 -26.03 2.06
N SER A 310 25.69 -25.30 3.03
CA SER A 310 25.64 -25.60 4.47
C SER A 310 24.25 -25.45 5.09
N LEU A 311 23.33 -24.73 4.45
CA LEU A 311 21.92 -24.66 4.86
C LEU A 311 21.16 -25.99 4.68
N PHE A 312 21.63 -26.88 3.81
CA PHE A 312 21.01 -28.18 3.57
C PHE A 312 21.49 -29.28 4.52
N ASP A 313 22.53 -29.02 5.31
CA ASP A 313 23.10 -29.97 6.29
C ASP A 313 22.64 -29.70 7.74
N SER A 314 21.76 -28.71 7.97
CA SER A 314 21.27 -28.39 9.31
C SER A 314 20.07 -29.27 9.71
N PRO A 315 20.12 -30.06 10.81
CA PRO A 315 19.06 -31.01 11.17
C PRO A 315 17.74 -30.40 11.66
N HIS A 316 17.59 -29.07 11.72
CA HIS A 316 16.55 -28.44 12.56
C HIS A 316 15.50 -27.58 11.85
N PHE A 317 15.38 -27.65 10.52
CA PHE A 317 14.18 -27.13 9.82
C PHE A 317 13.53 -28.19 8.95
N GLY A 318 12.98 -29.23 9.61
CA GLY A 318 11.96 -30.08 9.03
C GLY A 318 10.63 -29.33 8.91
N SER A 319 10.55 -28.35 8.01
CA SER A 319 9.25 -27.86 7.54
C SER A 319 8.81 -28.73 6.37
N ARG A 320 7.92 -29.67 6.66
CA ARG A 320 7.11 -30.37 5.66
C ARG A 320 6.13 -29.37 5.06
N THR A 321 6.56 -28.59 4.08
CA THR A 321 5.66 -28.03 3.07
C THR A 321 5.98 -28.68 1.73
N SER A 322 5.12 -29.65 1.39
CA SER A 322 5.08 -30.35 0.11
C SER A 322 4.68 -29.38 -1.00
N THR A 323 5.63 -28.62 -1.53
CA THR A 323 5.49 -27.94 -2.82
C THR A 323 6.74 -28.18 -3.67
N GLY A 324 6.71 -29.26 -4.44
CA GLY A 324 7.34 -29.33 -5.77
C GLY A 324 8.86 -29.17 -5.89
N ARG A 325 9.67 -29.41 -4.85
CA ARG A 325 11.13 -29.51 -5.04
C ARG A 325 11.51 -30.93 -5.44
N HIS A 326 11.96 -31.09 -6.68
CA HIS A 326 12.33 -32.38 -7.25
C HIS A 326 13.60 -32.91 -6.56
N GLU A 327 13.49 -34.11 -5.98
CA GLU A 327 14.59 -34.79 -5.29
C GLU A 327 15.60 -35.31 -6.33
N ILE A 328 16.90 -35.11 -6.08
CA ILE A 328 17.98 -35.40 -7.03
C ILE A 328 18.86 -36.52 -6.46
N THR A 329 19.16 -37.55 -7.25
CA THR A 329 20.05 -38.63 -6.85
C THR A 329 21.42 -38.52 -7.53
N SER A 330 22.49 -38.70 -6.75
CA SER A 330 23.87 -38.72 -7.25
C SER A 330 24.18 -40.05 -7.96
N LEU A 331 24.79 -39.98 -9.15
CA LEU A 331 25.25 -41.17 -9.89
C LEU A 331 26.73 -41.51 -9.64
N GLY A 332 27.36 -40.91 -8.62
CA GLY A 332 28.77 -41.14 -8.30
C GLY A 332 29.76 -40.33 -9.14
N LYS A 333 31.07 -40.58 -8.95
CA LYS A 333 32.19 -39.92 -9.65
C LYS A 333 32.66 -40.75 -10.83
N LEU A 334 33.13 -40.09 -11.90
CA LEU A 334 33.91 -40.74 -12.95
C LEU A 334 35.35 -41.00 -12.47
N PRO A 335 36.06 -42.00 -13.04
CA PRO A 335 37.44 -42.33 -12.67
C PRO A 335 38.44 -41.18 -12.84
N SER A 336 38.12 -40.20 -13.68
CA SER A 336 38.95 -39.03 -14.00
C SER A 336 38.82 -37.86 -13.00
N GLY A 337 38.10 -38.04 -11.89
CA GLY A 337 38.01 -37.03 -10.82
C GLY A 337 37.05 -35.87 -11.09
N ASP A 338 36.73 -35.56 -12.34
CA ASP A 338 35.88 -34.43 -12.69
C ASP A 338 34.43 -34.80 -13.09
N TYR A 339 33.52 -34.01 -12.52
CA TYR A 339 32.05 -33.93 -12.65
C TYR A 339 31.17 -34.97 -11.92
N ARG A 340 30.36 -34.48 -10.96
CA ARG A 340 29.20 -35.20 -10.39
C ARG A 340 28.04 -35.16 -11.40
N ARG A 341 27.57 -36.32 -11.87
CA ARG A 341 26.35 -36.42 -12.68
C ARG A 341 25.15 -36.60 -11.76
N LEU A 342 24.20 -35.68 -11.83
CA LEU A 342 22.94 -35.72 -11.10
C LEU A 342 21.86 -36.31 -12.01
N ARG A 343 20.98 -37.15 -11.46
CA ARG A 343 19.81 -37.65 -12.20
C ARG A 343 18.54 -37.22 -11.47
N CYS A 344 17.62 -36.61 -12.20
CA CYS A 344 16.28 -36.36 -11.66
C CYS A 344 15.56 -37.71 -11.48
N ILE A 345 14.96 -37.95 -10.31
CA ILE A 345 14.20 -39.19 -10.08
C ILE A 345 12.88 -39.24 -10.86
N ILE A 346 12.36 -38.06 -11.26
CA ILE A 346 11.07 -37.93 -11.94
C ILE A 346 11.23 -38.07 -13.46
N CYS A 347 12.07 -37.23 -14.09
CA CYS A 347 12.23 -37.23 -15.55
C CYS A 347 13.43 -38.05 -16.06
N HIS A 348 14.23 -38.61 -15.15
CA HIS A 348 15.43 -39.42 -15.42
C HIS A 348 16.53 -38.75 -16.28
N LYS A 349 16.38 -37.48 -16.65
CA LYS A 349 17.40 -36.69 -17.36
C LYS A 349 18.62 -36.47 -16.47
N ARG A 350 19.80 -36.54 -17.08
CA ARG A 350 21.08 -36.24 -16.44
C ARG A 350 21.31 -34.73 -16.47
N THR A 351 21.63 -34.14 -15.34
CA THR A 351 21.96 -32.71 -15.20
C THR A 351 23.23 -32.57 -14.35
N GLN A 352 23.82 -31.38 -14.42
CA GLN A 352 25.00 -31.01 -13.65
C GLN A 352 24.65 -30.14 -12.44
N ASN A 353 23.56 -29.35 -12.52
CA ASN A 353 23.23 -28.34 -11.52
C ASN A 353 21.77 -28.42 -11.02
N PHE A 354 20.76 -28.55 -11.90
CA PHE A 354 19.32 -28.64 -11.53
C PHE A 354 18.43 -29.15 -12.71
N CYS A 355 17.17 -29.53 -12.45
CA CYS A 355 16.14 -29.83 -13.48
C CYS A 355 15.03 -28.77 -13.45
N LEU A 356 14.61 -28.27 -14.63
CA LEU A 356 13.48 -27.34 -14.82
C LEU A 356 12.21 -28.04 -15.34
N CYS A 357 12.11 -29.35 -15.13
CA CYS A 357 10.98 -30.13 -15.58
C CYS A 357 9.72 -29.74 -14.79
N SER A 358 8.79 -29.00 -15.39
CA SER A 358 7.40 -28.88 -14.90
C SER A 358 6.69 -30.22 -15.08
N SER A 359 5.82 -30.62 -14.15
CA SER A 359 4.94 -31.79 -14.32
C SER A 359 4.02 -31.71 -15.53
N ASP A 360 3.91 -30.53 -16.16
CA ASP A 360 2.90 -30.23 -17.18
C ASP A 360 3.50 -29.94 -18.57
N TYR A 361 4.75 -30.36 -18.83
CA TYR A 361 5.38 -30.07 -20.14
C TYR A 361 5.11 -31.17 -21.18
N HIS A 362 4.21 -30.88 -22.13
CA HIS A 362 4.00 -31.65 -23.36
C HIS A 362 4.88 -31.07 -24.50
N PRO A 363 5.69 -31.88 -25.21
CA PRO A 363 6.69 -31.35 -26.15
C PRO A 363 6.11 -31.23 -27.55
N LEU A 364 5.68 -30.03 -27.99
CA LEU A 364 5.59 -29.67 -29.41
C LEU A 364 5.42 -28.14 -29.55
N VAL A 365 6.49 -27.37 -29.76
CA VAL A 365 6.59 -26.31 -30.80
C VAL A 365 8.09 -26.01 -31.02
N ASP A 366 8.52 -26.12 -32.27
CA ASP A 366 9.86 -25.82 -32.78
C ASP A 366 10.34 -24.39 -32.47
N GLU A 367 11.62 -24.29 -32.12
CA GLU A 367 12.39 -23.04 -32.07
C GLU A 367 12.54 -22.47 -33.49
N LYS A 368 12.01 -21.25 -33.73
CA LYS A 368 12.54 -20.36 -34.77
C LYS A 368 12.77 -18.97 -34.19
N GLU A 369 14.06 -18.63 -34.15
CA GLU A 369 14.70 -17.32 -34.20
C GLU A 369 13.82 -16.08 -33.95
N TYR A 370 14.07 -15.40 -32.82
CA TYR A 370 13.73 -13.99 -32.65
C TYR A 370 15.00 -13.16 -32.80
N ASP A 371 15.13 -12.50 -33.95
CA ASP A 371 16.14 -11.49 -34.24
C ASP A 371 15.67 -10.13 -33.71
N LEU A 372 16.52 -9.49 -32.89
CA LEU A 372 16.27 -8.20 -32.24
C LEU A 372 16.93 -7.08 -33.05
N GLN A 373 16.43 -6.78 -34.26
CA GLN A 373 16.75 -5.53 -34.96
C GLN A 373 15.56 -5.03 -35.77
N GLN A 374 15.40 -3.70 -35.77
CA GLN A 374 14.39 -2.86 -36.44
C GLN A 374 13.15 -2.52 -35.60
N VAL A 375 13.16 -1.34 -34.97
CA VAL A 375 12.42 -0.17 -35.49
C VAL A 375 13.21 1.08 -35.06
N GLY A 376 13.95 1.65 -36.01
CA GLY A 376 14.46 3.00 -35.93
C GLY A 376 13.47 3.98 -36.55
N ASN A 377 13.35 5.15 -35.92
CA ASN A 377 13.08 6.48 -36.46
C ASN A 377 11.84 6.76 -37.33
N ASN A 378 11.26 7.94 -37.05
CA ASN A 378 10.14 8.66 -37.68
C ASN A 378 8.80 8.34 -37.00
N VAL A 379 8.09 9.26 -36.35
CA VAL A 379 7.81 10.66 -36.71
C VAL A 379 7.73 11.52 -35.43
N VAL A 380 8.57 12.55 -35.36
CA VAL A 380 8.38 13.71 -34.51
C VAL A 380 7.69 14.75 -35.37
N THR A 381 6.40 14.98 -35.16
CA THR A 381 5.71 16.26 -35.42
C THR A 381 4.29 16.19 -34.87
N GLU A 382 3.80 17.31 -34.33
CA GLU A 382 2.39 17.62 -34.00
C GLU A 382 1.68 17.05 -32.75
N GLU A 383 2.18 16.04 -32.02
CA GLU A 383 1.51 15.61 -30.76
C GLU A 383 1.90 16.42 -29.49
N LYS A 384 2.78 17.41 -29.65
CA LYS A 384 3.33 18.23 -28.56
C LYS A 384 2.40 19.34 -28.02
N LYS A 385 1.12 19.37 -28.42
CA LYS A 385 0.15 20.43 -28.02
C LYS A 385 -1.16 19.94 -27.39
N ARG A 386 -1.34 18.65 -27.09
CA ARG A 386 -2.56 18.14 -26.40
C ARG A 386 -2.37 17.76 -24.93
N LEU A 387 -1.23 18.05 -24.32
CA LEU A 387 -0.97 17.86 -22.88
C LEU A 387 -1.21 19.13 -22.07
N ILE A 388 -2.34 19.80 -22.27
CA ILE A 388 -2.87 20.80 -21.32
C ILE A 388 -4.40 20.65 -21.35
N HIS A 389 -4.99 20.45 -20.16
CA HIS A 389 -6.40 20.13 -19.89
C HIS A 389 -6.83 18.67 -20.13
N LEU A 390 -6.42 17.78 -19.23
CA LEU A 390 -7.35 16.75 -18.77
C LEU A 390 -7.94 17.22 -17.44
N SER A 391 -9.26 17.35 -17.48
CA SER A 391 -10.17 17.91 -16.50
C SER A 391 -10.10 17.21 -15.15
N GLU A 392 -10.39 18.00 -14.12
CA GLU A 392 -10.71 17.57 -12.76
C GLU A 392 -12.08 16.85 -12.72
N ASP A 393 -12.28 15.76 -13.45
CA ASP A 393 -13.50 14.94 -13.36
C ASP A 393 -13.46 14.01 -12.14
N SER A 394 -13.54 14.62 -10.95
CA SER A 394 -13.71 13.93 -9.67
C SER A 394 -15.11 13.35 -9.49
N ASP A 395 -16.11 13.89 -10.19
CA ASP A 395 -17.52 13.64 -9.90
C ASP A 395 -17.97 12.30 -10.49
N ALA A 396 -17.43 11.92 -11.65
CA ALA A 396 -17.59 10.58 -12.22
C ALA A 396 -16.91 9.50 -11.35
N GLN A 397 -15.80 9.84 -10.70
CA GLN A 397 -15.02 8.90 -9.87
C GLN A 397 -15.70 8.61 -8.53
N GLU A 398 -16.34 9.61 -7.92
CA GLU A 398 -17.08 9.44 -6.67
C GLU A 398 -18.38 8.64 -6.87
N LEU A 399 -19.11 8.88 -7.96
CA LEU A 399 -20.35 8.18 -8.28
C LEU A 399 -20.13 6.67 -8.51
N ASP A 400 -19.05 6.30 -9.21
CA ASP A 400 -18.69 4.89 -9.45
C ASP A 400 -18.39 4.13 -8.14
N VAL A 401 -17.67 4.75 -7.20
CA VAL A 401 -17.35 4.15 -5.89
C VAL A 401 -18.62 3.94 -5.05
N ILE A 402 -19.52 4.94 -5.01
CA ILE A 402 -20.77 4.86 -4.23
C ILE A 402 -21.71 3.78 -4.78
N GLN A 403 -21.77 3.63 -6.11
CA GLN A 403 -22.68 2.69 -6.76
C GLN A 403 -22.28 1.23 -6.50
N GLU A 404 -20.99 0.93 -6.45
CA GLU A 404 -20.46 -0.43 -6.23
C GLU A 404 -20.45 -0.84 -4.75
N LEU A 405 -20.18 0.07 -3.80
CA LEU A 405 -20.34 -0.24 -2.36
C LEU A 405 -21.78 -0.65 -2.00
N LYS A 406 -22.77 -0.07 -2.69
CA LYS A 406 -24.18 -0.47 -2.57
C LYS A 406 -24.45 -1.87 -3.16
N ILE A 407 -23.69 -2.29 -4.17
CA ILE A 407 -23.77 -3.64 -4.76
C ILE A 407 -23.14 -4.66 -3.81
N PHE A 408 -21.98 -4.36 -3.22
CA PHE A 408 -21.33 -5.23 -2.23
C PHE A 408 -22.20 -5.49 -1.01
N ARG A 409 -22.97 -4.52 -0.53
CA ARG A 409 -23.96 -4.74 0.55
C ARG A 409 -24.96 -5.87 0.25
N LYS A 410 -25.37 -6.03 -1.01
CA LYS A 410 -26.26 -7.13 -1.43
C LYS A 410 -25.56 -8.49 -1.41
N VAL A 411 -24.23 -8.51 -1.53
CA VAL A 411 -23.39 -9.73 -1.54
C VAL A 411 -22.94 -10.09 -0.13
N SER A 412 -22.49 -9.13 0.68
CA SER A 412 -22.02 -9.35 2.05
C SER A 412 -23.12 -9.79 3.02
N ALA A 413 -24.38 -9.42 2.76
CA ALA A 413 -25.54 -9.92 3.51
C ALA A 413 -25.79 -11.44 3.35
N LYS A 414 -24.97 -12.15 2.54
CA LYS A 414 -25.05 -13.60 2.30
C LYS A 414 -23.85 -14.39 2.83
N ILE A 415 -22.86 -13.75 3.44
CA ILE A 415 -21.64 -14.44 3.91
C ILE A 415 -21.78 -14.74 5.41
N GLN A 416 -21.85 -16.02 5.79
CA GLN A 416 -21.77 -16.45 7.18
C GLN A 416 -20.31 -16.43 7.65
N PRO A 417 -20.04 -16.07 8.92
CA PRO A 417 -18.69 -16.06 9.47
C PRO A 417 -18.07 -17.46 9.42
N THR A 418 -16.82 -17.55 8.97
CA THR A 418 -16.14 -18.83 8.72
C THR A 418 -14.97 -19.10 9.68
N THR A 419 -14.63 -18.15 10.56
CA THR A 419 -13.50 -18.32 11.50
C THR A 419 -13.90 -18.12 12.97
N LEU A 420 -13.17 -18.80 13.85
CA LEU A 420 -13.32 -18.69 15.32
C LEU A 420 -12.99 -17.28 15.85
N SER A 421 -12.19 -16.52 15.10
CA SER A 421 -11.88 -15.11 15.34
C SER A 421 -13.11 -14.20 15.12
N ASP A 422 -13.93 -14.49 14.10
CA ASP A 422 -15.16 -13.74 13.81
C ASP A 422 -16.20 -13.90 14.93
N LEU A 423 -16.30 -15.11 15.50
CA LEU A 423 -17.19 -15.43 16.62
C LEU A 423 -16.77 -14.76 17.95
N ARG A 424 -15.46 -14.59 18.18
CA ARG A 424 -14.95 -13.95 19.41
C ARG A 424 -15.23 -12.45 19.46
N LEU A 425 -15.22 -11.76 18.32
CA LEU A 425 -15.56 -10.33 18.24
C LEU A 425 -17.05 -10.07 18.46
N MET A 426 -17.93 -10.99 18.06
CA MET A 426 -19.38 -10.88 18.34
C MET A 426 -19.72 -11.07 19.83
N SER A 427 -18.87 -11.79 20.60
CA SER A 427 -19.08 -11.96 22.05
C SER A 427 -18.81 -10.71 22.88
N ILE A 428 -18.16 -9.69 22.31
CA ILE A 428 -17.88 -8.41 22.99
C ILE A 428 -19.06 -7.43 22.84
N THR A 429 -19.96 -7.65 21.87
CA THR A 429 -21.15 -6.82 21.64
C THR A 429 -22.37 -7.15 22.52
N GLU A 430 -22.32 -8.18 23.38
CA GLU A 430 -23.45 -8.60 24.22
C GLU A 430 -23.39 -8.16 25.70
N TYR A 431 -22.42 -7.35 26.12
CA TYR A 431 -22.40 -6.77 27.47
C TYR A 431 -22.86 -5.31 27.47
N LEU A 432 -24.17 -5.10 27.27
CA LEU A 432 -24.90 -3.95 27.81
C LEU A 432 -25.76 -4.48 28.96
N PRO A 433 -25.57 -4.04 30.22
CA PRO A 433 -26.47 -4.44 31.29
C PRO A 433 -27.84 -3.80 31.06
N GLU A 434 -28.88 -4.64 31.01
CA GLU A 434 -30.27 -4.24 31.14
C GLU A 434 -30.44 -3.41 32.42
N ALA A 435 -30.70 -2.11 32.27
CA ALA A 435 -31.18 -1.29 33.36
C ALA A 435 -32.63 -1.70 33.66
N ALA A 436 -32.81 -2.34 34.80
CA ALA A 436 -34.11 -2.65 35.38
C ALA A 436 -34.78 -1.38 35.93
N GLN A 437 -36.08 -1.26 35.60
CA GLN A 437 -37.14 -0.40 36.15
C GLN A 437 -37.12 1.10 35.84
#